data_AF-A0A0B4CYT9-F1
#
_entry.id   AF-A0A0B4CYT9-F1
#
_cell.length_a   1.000
_cell.length_b   1.000
_cell.length_c   1.000
_cell.angle_alpha   90.00
_cell.angle_beta   90.00
_cell.angle_gamma   90.00
#
_symmetry.space_group_name_H-M   'P 1'
#
loop_
_entity.id
_entity.type
_entity.pdbx_description
1 polymer ?
#
loop_
_entity_poly.entity_id
_entity_poly.type
_entity_poly.pdbx_seq_one_letter_code
_entity_poly.pdbx_strand_id
1 'polypeptide(L)'
;MSGGDVTVVVVTLDAVAGRVEASGMIPTLSEDGGRCTLTLKRGDLVRTAEVEATAAREATYCGLVTIPVTDLGPGQWTAVLSYVSASHFGVSAEKTVNVS
;
A
#
# COMPACT_ATOMS: atom_id res chain seq x y z
N MET A 1 -4.78 20.30 -7.89
CA MET A 1 -3.63 19.69 -7.20
C MET A 1 -2.92 18.83 -8.24
N SER A 2 -1.88 19.35 -8.88
CA SER A 2 -1.12 18.58 -9.87
C SER A 2 0.25 18.29 -9.24
N GLY A 3 0.26 17.28 -8.37
CA GLY A 3 1.51 16.64 -8.03
C GLY A 3 2.03 15.81 -9.22
N GLY A 4 3.31 15.49 -9.24
CA GLY A 4 3.89 14.60 -10.24
C GLY A 4 3.46 13.14 -10.04
N ASP A 5 3.25 12.42 -11.14
CA ASP A 5 2.98 10.99 -11.09
C ASP A 5 4.26 10.22 -10.72
N VAL A 6 4.16 9.30 -9.76
CA VAL A 6 5.26 8.45 -9.32
C VAL A 6 4.86 6.97 -9.32
N THR A 7 5.85 6.09 -9.39
CA THR A 7 5.62 4.64 -9.36
C THR A 7 5.76 4.11 -7.94
N VAL A 8 4.74 3.42 -7.45
CA VAL A 8 4.80 2.69 -6.18
C VAL A 8 5.20 1.24 -6.44
N VAL A 9 6.29 0.81 -5.82
CA VAL A 9 6.77 -0.57 -5.87
C VAL A 9 6.41 -1.27 -4.58
N VAL A 10 5.58 -2.32 -4.66
CA VAL A 10 5.25 -3.18 -3.50
C VAL A 10 6.46 -4.05 -3.17
N VAL A 11 6.98 -3.88 -1.96
CA VAL A 11 8.13 -4.61 -1.41
C VAL A 11 7.65 -5.90 -0.73
N THR A 12 6.58 -5.83 0.06
CA THR A 12 5.98 -6.98 0.74
C THR A 12 4.47 -6.99 0.53
N LEU A 13 3.90 -8.18 0.34
CA LEU A 13 2.47 -8.45 0.40
C LEU A 13 2.29 -9.91 0.84
N ASP A 14 1.75 -10.12 2.04
CA ASP A 14 1.53 -11.48 2.57
C ASP A 14 0.32 -11.52 3.51
N ALA A 15 -0.27 -12.70 3.68
CA ALA A 15 -1.27 -12.99 4.70
C ALA A 15 -0.65 -13.90 5.76
N VAL A 16 -0.24 -13.32 6.88
CA VAL A 16 0.49 -14.01 7.95
C VAL A 16 -0.03 -13.57 9.31
N ALA A 17 -0.02 -14.49 10.28
CA ALA A 17 -0.37 -14.20 11.67
C ALA A 17 -1.73 -13.49 11.87
N GLY A 18 -2.74 -13.84 11.08
CA GLY A 18 -4.09 -13.27 11.20
C GLY A 18 -4.25 -11.86 10.62
N ARG A 19 -3.34 -11.42 9.75
CA ARG A 19 -3.42 -10.13 9.05
C ARG A 19 -2.87 -10.23 7.64
N VAL A 20 -3.37 -9.39 6.75
CA VAL A 20 -2.70 -9.06 5.51
C VAL A 20 -1.77 -7.90 5.79
N GLU A 21 -0.50 -8.05 5.43
CA GLU A 21 0.53 -7.03 5.58
C GLU A 21 1.04 -6.61 4.20
N ALA A 22 1.24 -5.31 4.00
CA ALA A 22 1.87 -4.78 2.81
C ALA A 22 2.85 -3.66 3.15
N SER A 23 3.92 -3.57 2.37
CA SER A 23 4.87 -2.46 2.41
C SER A 23 5.32 -2.13 0.99
N GLY A 24 5.91 -0.95 0.83
CA GLY A 24 6.33 -0.50 -0.48
C GLY A 24 7.32 0.66 -0.42
N MET A 25 7.75 1.08 -1.60
CA MET A 25 8.59 2.25 -1.75
C MET A 25 8.28 2.99 -3.03
N ILE A 26 8.61 4.27 -3.05
CA ILE A 26 8.63 5.13 -4.23
C ILE A 26 10.11 5.38 -4.54
N PRO A 27 10.67 4.71 -5.56
CA PRO A 27 12.04 4.96 -5.99
C PRO A 27 12.20 6.40 -6.49
N THR A 28 13.38 6.98 -6.36
CA THR A 28 13.75 8.30 -6.91
C THR A 28 12.98 9.50 -6.35
N LEU A 29 12.12 9.28 -5.35
CA LEU A 29 11.42 10.32 -4.61
C LEU A 29 11.83 10.26 -3.14
N SER A 30 12.32 11.35 -2.58
CA SER A 30 12.54 11.50 -1.13
C SER A 30 11.69 12.66 -0.63
N GLU A 31 10.56 12.36 0.00
CA GLU A 31 9.61 13.37 0.48
C GLU A 31 8.94 12.92 1.77
N ASP A 32 8.90 13.81 2.75
CA ASP A 32 8.20 13.63 4.03
C ASP A 32 6.74 14.07 3.94
N GLY A 33 5.91 13.58 4.86
CA GLY A 33 4.50 13.96 4.95
C GLY A 33 3.60 13.29 3.92
N GLY A 34 4.13 12.34 3.14
CA GLY A 34 3.35 11.46 2.30
C GLY A 34 2.59 10.40 3.10
N ARG A 35 1.57 9.82 2.48
CA ARG A 35 0.71 8.78 3.06
C ARG A 35 0.55 7.64 2.08
N CYS A 36 0.70 6.41 2.58
CA CYS A 36 0.44 5.23 1.79
C CYS A 36 -0.88 4.58 2.19
N THR A 37 -1.68 4.16 1.22
CA THR A 37 -2.97 3.48 1.43
C THR A 37 -2.96 2.13 0.75
N LEU A 38 -3.08 1.06 1.54
CA LEU A 38 -3.37 -0.28 1.04
C LEU A 38 -4.87 -0.39 0.78
N THR A 39 -5.25 -0.81 -0.42
CA THR A 39 -6.62 -1.18 -0.77
C THR A 39 -6.67 -2.66 -1.12
N LEU A 40 -7.51 -3.41 -0.42
CA LEU A 40 -7.84 -4.81 -0.71
C LEU A 40 -9.26 -4.88 -1.28
N LYS A 41 -9.42 -5.58 -2.41
CA LYS A 41 -10.72 -5.82 -3.06
C LYS A 41 -10.99 -7.30 -3.29
N ARG A 42 -12.25 -7.72 -3.08
CA ARG A 42 -12.78 -9.04 -3.46
C ARG A 42 -14.25 -8.91 -3.84
N GLY A 43 -14.55 -8.93 -5.15
CA GLY A 43 -15.89 -8.59 -5.65
C GLY A 43 -16.23 -7.14 -5.28
N ASP A 44 -17.38 -6.95 -4.63
CA ASP A 44 -17.83 -5.63 -4.15
C ASP A 44 -17.23 -5.24 -2.79
N LEU A 45 -16.52 -6.15 -2.12
CA LEU A 45 -15.90 -5.87 -0.83
C LEU A 45 -14.61 -5.08 -1.03
N VAL A 46 -14.50 -3.96 -0.31
CA VAL A 46 -13.31 -3.11 -0.27
C VAL A 46 -12.89 -2.90 1.18
N ARG A 47 -11.61 -3.05 1.47
CA ARG A 47 -10.98 -2.69 2.75
C ARG A 47 -9.75 -1.86 2.50
N THR A 48 -9.54 -0.87 3.37
CA THR A 48 -8.40 0.05 3.25
C THR A 48 -7.73 0.22 4.60
N ALA A 49 -6.42 0.41 4.58
CA ALA A 49 -5.64 0.85 5.72
C ALA A 49 -4.54 1.79 5.26
N GLU A 50 -4.11 2.67 6.15
CA GLU A 50 -3.15 3.73 5.83
C GLU A 50 -1.96 3.72 6.79
N VAL A 51 -0.82 4.18 6.30
CA VAL A 51 0.36 4.46 7.11
C VAL A 51 1.04 5.73 6.59
N GLU A 52 1.75 6.41 7.47
CA GLU A 52 2.64 7.50 7.06
C GLU A 52 3.81 6.94 6.24
N ALA A 53 4.18 7.68 5.21
CA ALA A 53 5.38 7.39 4.44
C ALA A 53 6.57 8.12 5.06
N THR A 54 7.74 7.49 5.04
CA THR A 54 8.97 8.05 5.61
C THR A 54 9.97 8.32 4.50
N ALA A 55 10.50 9.55 4.44
CA ALA A 55 11.58 9.87 3.52
C ALA A 55 12.88 9.17 3.92
N ALA A 56 13.61 8.70 2.92
CA ALA A 56 14.98 8.23 3.04
C ALA A 56 15.82 8.80 1.89
N ARG A 57 17.13 8.58 1.92
CA ARG A 57 18.10 9.26 1.05
C ARG A 57 17.72 9.30 -0.44
N GLU A 58 17.19 8.21 -0.98
CA GLU A 58 16.91 8.06 -2.43
C GLU A 58 15.51 7.49 -2.71
N ALA A 59 14.68 7.35 -1.68
CA ALA A 59 13.38 6.72 -1.76
C ALA A 59 12.48 7.21 -0.63
N THR A 60 11.18 7.03 -0.84
CA THR A 60 10.16 7.23 0.19
C THR A 60 9.57 5.86 0.47
N TYR A 61 9.57 5.46 1.73
CA TYR A 61 9.12 4.13 2.14
C TYR A 61 7.71 4.21 2.72
N CYS A 62 6.84 3.34 2.21
CA CYS A 62 5.60 3.00 2.88
C CYS A 62 5.93 2.03 4.01
N GLY A 63 5.65 2.43 5.26
CA GLY A 63 5.74 1.53 6.41
C GLY A 63 4.87 0.28 6.25
N LEU A 64 4.94 -0.63 7.23
CA LEU A 64 4.10 -1.83 7.22
C LEU A 64 2.63 -1.45 7.47
N VAL A 65 1.81 -1.58 6.43
CA VAL A 65 0.35 -1.44 6.51
C VAL A 65 -0.25 -2.79 6.81
N THR A 66 -1.21 -2.88 7.73
CA THR A 66 -1.84 -4.15 8.09
C THR A 66 -3.36 -4.05 8.13
N ILE A 67 -4.05 -5.10 7.67
CA ILE A 67 -5.50 -5.26 7.76
C ILE A 67 -5.79 -6.63 8.40
N PRO A 68 -6.55 -6.69 9.51
CA PRO A 68 -6.92 -7.96 10.14
C PRO A 68 -7.68 -8.88 9.17
N VAL A 69 -7.39 -10.18 9.17
CA VAL A 69 -8.12 -11.14 8.31
C VAL A 69 -9.60 -11.25 8.69
N THR A 70 -9.95 -10.92 9.94
CA THR A 70 -11.35 -10.85 10.41
C THR A 70 -12.18 -9.83 9.63
N ASP A 71 -11.54 -8.81 9.05
CA ASP A 71 -12.21 -7.75 8.31
C ASP A 71 -12.38 -8.09 6.82
N LEU A 72 -11.66 -9.12 6.35
CA LEU A 72 -11.59 -9.59 4.97
C LEU A 72 -12.40 -10.89 4.80
N GLY A 73 -12.24 -11.85 5.69
CA GLY A 73 -12.72 -13.22 5.50
C GLY A 73 -11.93 -13.97 4.40
N PRO A 74 -12.06 -15.31 4.35
CA PRO A 74 -11.19 -16.18 3.55
C PRO A 74 -11.40 -16.03 2.04
N GLY A 75 -10.33 -16.18 1.26
CA GLY A 75 -10.34 -16.15 -0.21
C GLY A 75 -9.24 -15.25 -0.80
N GLN A 76 -9.22 -15.16 -2.13
CA GLN A 76 -8.27 -14.32 -2.85
C GLN A 76 -8.72 -12.85 -2.84
N TRP A 77 -7.77 -11.96 -2.56
CA TRP A 77 -7.94 -10.51 -2.55
C TRP A 77 -6.97 -9.87 -3.53
N THR A 78 -7.44 -8.86 -4.27
CA THR A 78 -6.60 -7.97 -5.07
C THR A 78 -6.13 -6.82 -4.20
N ALA A 79 -4.83 -6.58 -4.16
CA ALA A 79 -4.16 -5.55 -3.40
C ALA A 79 -3.55 -4.48 -4.31
N VAL A 80 -3.75 -3.23 -3.93
CA VAL A 80 -3.12 -2.05 -4.53
C VAL A 80 -2.58 -1.18 -3.41
N LEU A 81 -1.34 -0.72 -3.55
CA LEU A 81 -0.73 0.26 -2.66
C LEU A 81 -0.63 1.60 -3.40
N SER A 82 -1.20 2.64 -2.81
CA SER A 82 -1.11 4.01 -3.33
C SER A 82 -0.29 4.89 -2.40
N TYR A 83 0.27 5.96 -2.96
CA TYR A 83 0.99 7.02 -2.25
C TYR A 83 0.42 8.37 -2.65
N VAL A 84 0.21 9.25 -1.67
CA VAL A 84 -0.21 10.64 -1.88
C VAL A 84 0.66 11.52 -0.99
N SER A 85 1.17 12.62 -1.54
CA SER A 85 1.76 13.73 -0.79
C SER A 85 1.17 15.07 -1.26
N ALA A 86 1.72 16.18 -0.79
CA ALA A 86 1.34 17.51 -1.28
C ALA A 86 1.67 17.70 -2.76
N SER A 87 2.69 16.99 -3.25
CA SER A 87 3.29 17.23 -4.57
C SER A 87 3.45 15.99 -5.44
N HIS A 88 3.08 14.80 -4.97
CA HIS A 88 3.17 13.57 -5.76
C HIS A 88 2.02 12.61 -5.49
N PHE A 89 1.69 11.81 -6.51
CA PHE A 89 0.73 10.73 -6.40
C PHE A 89 1.22 9.51 -7.18
N GLY A 90 0.99 8.31 -6.64
CA GLY A 90 1.36 7.08 -7.30
C GLY A 90 0.54 5.89 -6.87
N VAL A 91 0.46 4.89 -7.75
CA VAL A 91 -0.27 3.63 -7.50
C VAL A 91 0.60 2.47 -7.98
N SER A 92 0.58 1.37 -7.23
CA SER A 92 1.27 0.15 -7.62
C SER A 92 0.51 -0.62 -8.70
N ALA A 93 1.18 -1.54 -9.37
CA ALA A 93 0.48 -2.62 -10.06
C ALA A 93 -0.39 -3.43 -9.07
N GLU A 94 -1.48 -4.02 -9.58
CA GLU A 94 -2.29 -4.94 -8.81
C GLU A 94 -1.49 -6.21 -8.47
N LYS A 95 -1.63 -6.69 -7.23
CA LYS A 95 -1.10 -7.98 -6.78
C LYS A 95 -2.19 -8.76 -6.07
N THR A 96 -2.10 -10.08 -6.02
CA THR A 96 -3.07 -10.90 -5.30
C THR A 96 -2.49 -11.46 -4.01
N VAL A 97 -3.31 -11.57 -2.97
CA VAL A 97 -2.98 -12.24 -1.70
C VAL A 97 -4.11 -13.18 -1.32
N ASN A 98 -3.79 -14.37 -0.81
CA ASN A 98 -4.79 -15.34 -0.36
C ASN A 98 -4.94 -15.27 1.16
N VAL A 99 -6.16 -15.00 1.63
CA VAL A 99 -6.52 -15.06 3.04
C VAL A 99 -7.08 -16.46 3.32
N SER A 100 -6.53 -17.14 4.33
CA SER A 100 -6.92 -18.50 4.73
C SER A 100 -7.89 -18.49 5.90
#